data_AF-A0A1Z9PI76-F1
#
_entry.id   AF-A0A1Z9PI76-F1
#
_cell.length_a   1.000
_cell.length_b   1.000
_cell.length_c   1.000
_cell.angle_alpha   90.00
_cell.angle_beta   90.00
_cell.angle_gamma   90.00
#
_symmetry.space_group_name_H-M   'P 1'
#
loop_
_entity.id
_entity.type
_entity.pdbx_description
1 polymer ?
#
loop_
_entity_poly.entity_id
_entity_poly.type
_entity_poly.pdbx_seq_one_letter_code
_entity_poly.pdbx_strand_id
1 'polypeptide(L)' 'MNEKNLIRSIANTLITQYGDDAETVAMLRAAEYAAEFNNEEWVKWEKVISAIHTINQSPVLDG' A
#
# COMPACT_ATOMS: atom_id res chain seq x y z
N MET A 1 9.17 13.84 8.28
CA MET A 1 8.56 12.49 8.31
C MET A 1 9.30 11.60 7.33
N ASN A 2 9.75 10.41 7.72
CA ASN A 2 10.51 9.50 6.84
C ASN A 2 9.57 8.84 5.81
N GLU A 3 9.99 8.72 4.55
CA GLU A 3 9.19 8.12 3.46
C GLU A 3 8.69 6.72 3.82
N LYS A 4 9.57 5.88 4.40
CA LYS A 4 9.20 4.53 4.84
C LYS A 4 8.07 4.53 5.88
N ASN A 5 8.08 5.49 6.80
CA ASN A 5 7.02 5.61 7.81
C ASN A 5 5.70 6.07 7.18
N LEU A 6 5.76 6.94 6.17
CA LEU A 6 4.57 7.36 5.41
C LEU A 6 3.96 6.17 4.66
N ILE A 7 4.76 5.41 3.91
CA ILE A 7 4.31 4.23 3.15
C ILE A 7 3.63 3.22 4.08
N ARG A 8 4.27 2.91 5.22
CA ARG A 8 3.71 1.98 6.22
C ARG A 8 2.43 2.51 6.85
N SER A 9 2.34 3.82 7.10
CA SER A 9 1.12 4.45 7.61
C SER A 9 -0.04 4.31 6.61
N ILE A 10 0.20 4.58 5.33
CA ILE A 10 -0.81 4.43 4.28
C ILE A 10 -1.26 2.96 4.16
N ALA A 11 -0.31 2.02 4.13
CA ALA A 11 -0.60 0.59 4.09
C ALA A 11 -1.48 0.15 5.27
N ASN A 12 -1.13 0.53 6.50
CA ASN A 12 -1.93 0.23 7.69
C ASN A 12 -3.34 0.85 7.64
N THR A 13 -3.45 2.07 7.12
CA THR A 13 -4.75 2.73 6.93
C THR A 13 -5.62 1.96 5.95
N LEU A 14 -5.06 1.52 4.82
CA LEU A 14 -5.81 0.73 3.84
C LEU A 14 -6.22 -0.63 4.41
N ILE A 15 -5.34 -1.33 5.12
CA ILE A 15 -5.66 -2.60 5.77
C ILE A 15 -6.78 -2.41 6.80
N THR A 16 -6.74 -1.34 7.59
CA THR A 16 -7.80 -1.04 8.57
C THR A 16 -9.15 -0.76 7.91
N GLN A 17 -9.16 -0.11 6.75
CA GLN A 17 -10.39 0.33 6.08
C GLN A 17 -11.00 -0.74 5.18
N TYR A 18 -10.15 -1.52 4.51
CA TYR A 18 -10.55 -2.41 3.42
C TYR A 18 -10.20 -3.88 3.68
N GLY A 19 -9.47 -4.20 4.76
CA GLY A 19 -9.11 -5.58 5.10
C GLY A 19 -8.37 -6.25 3.96
N ASP A 20 -8.90 -7.39 3.50
CA ASP A 20 -8.35 -8.19 2.41
C ASP A 20 -8.31 -7.43 1.07
N ASP A 21 -9.18 -6.43 0.88
CA ASP A 21 -9.24 -5.61 -0.35
C ASP A 21 -8.22 -4.47 -0.38
N ALA A 22 -7.42 -4.28 0.68
CA ALA A 22 -6.47 -3.18 0.78
C ALA A 22 -5.44 -3.17 -0.37
N GLU A 23 -4.95 -4.34 -0.77
CA GLU A 23 -4.01 -4.47 -1.89
C GLU A 23 -4.69 -4.10 -3.21
N THR A 24 -5.93 -4.54 -3.42
CA THR A 24 -6.75 -4.20 -4.60
C THR A 24 -6.96 -2.69 -4.71
N VAL A 25 -7.29 -2.01 -3.62
CA VAL A 25 -7.46 -0.55 -3.59
C VAL A 25 -6.15 0.17 -3.92
N ALA A 26 -5.01 -0.30 -3.38
CA ALA A 26 -3.70 0.27 -3.69
C ALA A 26 -3.30 0.06 -5.16
N MET A 27 -3.61 -1.11 -5.75
CA MET A 27 -3.40 -1.39 -7.18
C MET A 27 -4.23 -0.48 -8.08
N LEU A 28 -5.51 -0.24 -7.74
CA LEU A 28 -6.36 0.67 -8.51
C LEU A 28 -5.81 2.10 -8.50
N ARG A 29 -5.35 2.58 -7.34
CA ARG A 29 -4.68 3.88 -7.23
C ARG A 29 -3.40 3.95 -8.05
N ALA A 30 -2.55 2.92 -8.00
CA ALA A 30 -1.33 2.87 -8.82
C ALA A 30 -1.66 2.96 -10.32
N ALA A 31 -2.68 2.22 -10.77
CA ALA A 31 -3.13 2.23 -12.17
C ALA A 31 -3.67 3.60 -12.60
N GLU A 32 -4.43 4.28 -11.74
CA GLU A 32 -4.92 5.64 -11.98
C GLU A 32 -3.76 6.62 -12.22
N TYR A 33 -2.77 6.67 -11.33
CA TYR A 33 -1.62 7.57 -11.48
C TYR A 33 -0.71 7.20 -12.66
N ALA A 34 -0.59 5.91 -12.99
CA ALA A 34 0.12 5.47 -14.18
C ALA A 34 -0.58 5.96 -15.46
N ALA A 35 -1.91 5.89 -15.52
CA ALA A 35 -2.70 6.38 -16.65
C ALA A 35 -2.62 7.91 -16.82
N GLU A 36 -2.43 8.63 -15.71
CA GLU A 36 -2.22 10.08 -15.70
C GLU A 36 -0.77 10.51 -16.00
N PHE A 37 0.14 9.57 -16.26
CA PHE A 37 1.59 9.81 -16.38
C PHE A 37 2.23 10.44 -15.13
N ASN A 38 1.61 10.28 -13.96
CA ASN A 38 2.13 10.75 -12.68
C ASN A 38 3.05 9.69 -12.05
N ASN A 39 4.28 9.64 -12.55
CA ASN A 39 5.27 8.63 -12.13
C ASN A 39 5.62 8.69 -10.64
N GLU A 40 5.63 9.87 -10.03
CA GLU A 40 5.99 10.02 -8.62
C GLU A 40 4.95 9.35 -7.71
N GLU A 41 3.66 9.61 -7.95
CA GLU A 41 2.59 8.95 -7.20
C GLU A 41 2.48 7.48 -7.57
N TRP A 42 2.62 7.10 -8.84
CA TRP A 42 2.64 5.68 -9.23
C TRP A 42 3.70 4.89 -8.43
N VAL A 43 4.96 5.34 -8.42
CA VAL A 43 6.05 4.67 -7.68
C VAL A 43 5.77 4.61 -6.17
N LYS A 44 5.15 5.64 -5.61
CA LYS A 44 4.73 5.65 -4.19
C LYS A 44 3.67 4.58 -3.93
N TRP A 45 2.70 4.40 -4.82
CA TRP A 45 1.67 3.37 -4.66
C TRP A 45 2.21 1.96 -4.86
N GLU A 46 3.17 1.74 -5.75
CA GLU A 46 3.91 0.46 -5.85
C GLU A 46 4.58 0.07 -4.51
N LYS A 47 5.20 1.05 -3.84
CA LYS A 47 5.79 0.84 -2.51
C LYS A 47 4.73 0.52 -1.45
N VAL A 48 3.54 1.14 -1.53
CA VAL A 48 2.41 0.84 -0.63
C VAL A 48 1.90 -0.58 -0.85
N ILE A 49 1.73 -1.03 -2.09
CA ILE A 49 1.32 -2.40 -2.44
C ILE A 49 2.30 -3.41 -1.83
N SER A 50 3.60 -3.21 -2.05
CA SER A 50 4.64 -4.07 -1.47
C SER A 50 4.61 -4.09 0.07
N ALA A 51 4.33 -2.94 0.70
CA ALA A 51 4.20 -2.85 2.15
C ALA A 51 2.96 -3.60 2.67
N ILE A 52 1.80 -3.47 2.02
CA ILE A 52 0.57 -4.22 2.35
C ILE A 52 0.84 -5.72 2.25
N HIS A 53 1.43 -6.16 1.13
CA HIS A 53 1.79 -7.55 0.91
C HIS A 53 2.69 -8.09 2.03
N THR A 54 3.73 -7.33 2.40
CA THR A 54 4.66 -7.71 3.48
C THR A 54 3.97 -7.79 4.84
N ILE A 55 3.05 -6.88 5.15
CA ILE A 55 2.31 -6.86 6.41
C ILE A 55 1.36 -8.07 6.48
N ASN A 56 0.59 -8.32 5.41
CA ASN A 56 -0.35 -9.44 5.36
C ASN A 56 0.36 -10.80 5.33
N GLN A 57 1.53 -10.91 4.70
CA GLN A 57 2.39 -12.10 4.72
C GLN A 57 3.23 -12.26 5.99
N SER A 58 3.22 -11.27 6.88
CA SER A 58 3.79 -11.39 8.22
C SER A 58 2.63 -11.61 9.21
N PRO A 59 1.94 -12.77 9.22
CA PRO A 59 1.06 -13.08 10.31
C PRO A 59 1.92 -13.14 11.56
N VAL A 60 1.70 -12.21 12.48
CA VAL A 60 2.15 -12.37 13.85
C VAL A 60 1.44 -13.63 14.35
N LEU A 61 2.19 -14.74 14.40
CA LEU A 61 1.79 -15.97 15.09
C LEU A 61 1.93 -15.73 16.60
N ASP A 62 1.14 -14.81 17.15
CA ASP A 62 0.95 -14.73 18.59
C ASP A 62 -0.17 -15.71 18.93
N GLY A 63 0.23 -16.99 19.06
CA GLY A 63 -0.60 -18.06 19.62
C GLY A 63 -0.65 -18.03 21.14
#